data_AF-A0A7R9Y4W4-F1
#
_entry.id   AF-A0A7R9Y4W4-F1
#
_cell.length_a   1.000
_cell.length_b   1.000
_cell.length_c   1.000
_cell.angle_alpha   90.00
_cell.angle_beta   90.00
_cell.angle_gamma   90.00
#
_symmetry.space_group_name_H-M   'P 1'
#
loop_
_entity.id
_entity.type
_entity.pdbx_description
1 polymer ?
#
loop_
_entity_poly.entity_id
_entity_poly.type
_entity_poly.pdbx_seq_one_letter_code
_entity_poly.pdbx_strand_id
1 'polypeptide(L)'
;ALRTAADVVAFKAQQIKSCLGGGRPWFASVTDAQRERLFQLFASQHASSGFAASGEGLETMRSLPMFTAANGEKVDVASGEYVTCPPGVAFAETLSRFGGVLEHRASSRDLYAALGVPELSDADVLARFVAPSLRDMAPEARRDALAYVRKHWHRLRDDDPLCRALGAAKFVDVLRDDGGEGDDDGGDDDDGVELKSPGELYDPEVELLAAVFRGQSGCFPSRKWSTRA
;
A
#
# COMPACT_ATOMS: atom_id res chain seq x y z
N ALA A 1 19.94 29.13 16.07
CA ALA A 1 20.06 27.78 15.47
C ALA A 1 21.39 27.69 14.74
N LEU A 2 22.24 26.71 15.09
CA LEU A 2 23.49 26.45 14.37
C LEU A 2 23.12 25.96 12.96
N ARG A 3 23.58 26.64 11.91
CA ARG A 3 23.40 26.16 10.54
C ARG A 3 24.25 24.91 10.35
N THR A 4 23.62 23.79 10.07
CA THR A 4 24.29 22.52 9.83
C THR A 4 24.83 22.44 8.39
N ALA A 5 25.68 21.46 8.10
CA ALA A 5 26.17 21.27 6.72
C ALA A 5 25.02 20.95 5.74
N ALA A 6 23.99 20.22 6.19
CA ALA A 6 22.76 19.96 5.45
C ALA A 6 21.99 21.25 5.17
N ASP A 7 21.93 22.19 6.13
CA ASP A 7 21.31 23.50 5.88
C ASP A 7 22.01 24.23 4.74
N VAL A 8 23.35 24.22 4.72
CA VAL A 8 24.14 24.88 3.66
C VAL A 8 23.92 24.19 2.32
N VAL A 9 23.93 22.86 2.28
CA VAL A 9 23.73 22.10 1.04
C VAL A 9 22.33 22.26 0.50
N ALA A 10 21.30 22.17 1.35
CA ALA A 10 19.91 22.35 0.94
C ALA A 10 19.65 23.79 0.50
N PHE A 11 20.19 24.79 1.20
CA PHE A 11 20.10 26.19 0.78
C PHE A 11 20.78 26.42 -0.57
N LYS A 12 21.96 25.83 -0.79
CA LYS A 12 22.66 25.92 -2.09
C LYS A 12 21.90 25.19 -3.20
N ALA A 13 21.33 24.02 -2.93
CA ALA A 13 20.50 23.30 -3.87
C ALA A 13 19.24 24.10 -4.24
N GLN A 14 18.61 24.79 -3.28
CA GLN A 14 17.50 25.70 -3.52
C GLN A 14 17.92 26.88 -4.38
N GLN A 15 19.07 27.51 -4.10
CA GLN A 15 19.62 28.59 -4.94
C GLN A 15 19.82 28.11 -6.38
N ILE A 16 20.43 26.93 -6.57
CA ILE A 16 20.61 26.32 -7.90
C ILE A 16 19.26 26.08 -8.59
N LYS A 17 18.28 25.50 -7.88
CA LYS A 17 16.92 25.27 -8.39
C LYS A 17 16.23 26.58 -8.82
N SER A 18 16.38 27.65 -8.04
CA SER A 18 15.84 28.97 -8.36
C SER A 18 16.50 29.60 -9.59
N CYS A 19 17.82 29.42 -9.76
CA CYS A 19 18.55 29.89 -10.94
C CYS A 19 18.20 29.09 -12.20
N LEU A 20 17.84 27.81 -12.06
CA LEU A 20 17.46 26.92 -13.17
C LEU A 20 16.01 27.12 -13.65
N GLY A 21 15.23 28.04 -13.04
CA GLY A 21 13.92 28.43 -13.55
C GLY A 21 12.91 27.27 -13.67
N GLY A 22 12.86 26.39 -12.67
CA GLY A 22 12.01 25.18 -12.69
C GLY A 22 12.69 23.94 -13.28
N GLY A 23 13.91 24.06 -13.80
CA GLY A 23 14.75 22.93 -14.19
C GLY A 23 15.17 22.08 -12.98
N ARG A 24 15.13 20.76 -13.14
CA ARG A 24 15.69 19.82 -12.14
C ARG A 24 17.22 20.02 -12.08
N PRO A 25 17.83 20.10 -10.89
CA PRO A 25 19.28 20.12 -10.82
C PRO A 25 19.83 18.88 -11.52
N TRP A 26 20.75 19.06 -12.47
CA TRP A 26 21.30 17.96 -13.25
C TRP A 26 22.36 17.23 -12.42
N PHE A 27 22.07 15.99 -12.00
CA PHE A 27 22.96 15.18 -11.16
C PHE A 27 23.83 14.17 -11.94
N ALA A 28 23.95 14.26 -13.27
CA ALA A 28 24.72 13.24 -14.00
C ALA A 28 26.23 13.25 -13.70
N SER A 29 26.78 14.33 -13.13
CA SER A 29 28.16 14.38 -12.64
C SER A 29 28.33 13.86 -11.22
N VAL A 30 27.24 13.53 -10.52
CA VAL A 30 27.25 13.08 -9.13
C VAL A 30 27.17 11.56 -9.08
N THR A 31 28.21 10.93 -8.55
CA THR A 31 28.30 9.47 -8.45
C THR A 31 27.32 8.92 -7.41
N ASP A 32 26.98 7.63 -7.50
CA ASP A 32 26.09 6.98 -6.53
C ASP A 32 26.64 7.02 -5.10
N ALA A 33 27.96 6.94 -4.94
CA ALA A 33 28.62 7.11 -3.64
C ALA A 33 28.44 8.53 -3.07
N GLN A 34 28.43 9.56 -3.92
CA GLN A 34 28.15 10.93 -3.49
C GLN A 34 26.67 11.14 -3.16
N ARG A 35 25.77 10.54 -3.93
CA ARG A 35 24.32 10.55 -3.65
C ARG A 35 24.00 9.87 -2.32
N GLU A 36 24.65 8.76 -2.04
CA GLU A 36 24.53 8.03 -0.77
C GLU A 36 25.04 8.87 0.42
N ARG A 37 26.20 9.52 0.29
CA ARG A 37 26.71 10.44 1.33
C ARG A 37 25.77 11.60 1.56
N LEU A 38 25.16 12.13 0.50
CA LEU A 38 24.19 13.22 0.59
C LEU A 38 22.94 12.78 1.34
N PHE A 39 22.42 11.60 1.05
CA PHE A 39 21.30 11.01 1.79
C PHE A 39 21.64 10.84 3.28
N GLN A 40 22.80 10.26 3.61
CA GLN A 40 23.23 10.06 5.00
C GLN A 40 23.40 11.38 5.76
N LEU A 41 23.92 12.42 5.09
CA LEU A 41 24.01 13.77 5.64
C LEU A 41 22.62 14.31 6.01
N PHE A 42 21.65 14.18 5.10
CA PHE A 42 20.29 14.65 5.36
C PHE A 42 19.59 13.82 6.44
N ALA A 43 19.68 12.49 6.40
CA ALA A 43 19.07 11.63 7.40
C ALA A 43 19.60 11.91 8.81
N SER A 44 20.91 12.06 8.96
CA SER A 44 21.54 12.35 10.27
C SER A 44 21.24 13.77 10.77
N GLN A 45 21.11 14.74 9.87
CA GLN A 45 20.93 16.14 10.26
C GLN A 45 19.47 16.58 10.33
N HIS A 46 18.53 15.90 9.67
CA HIS A 46 17.12 16.28 9.64
C HIS A 46 16.53 16.50 11.04
N ALA A 47 16.82 15.62 12.00
CA ALA A 47 16.34 15.75 13.38
C ALA A 47 16.91 16.97 14.15
N SER A 48 18.02 17.55 13.69
CA SER A 48 18.74 18.65 14.37
C SER A 48 18.80 19.96 13.57
N SER A 49 18.34 19.93 12.31
CA SER A 49 18.51 20.99 11.31
C SER A 49 17.20 21.73 11.09
N GLY A 50 17.24 23.06 11.22
CA GLY A 50 16.04 23.90 11.06
C GLY A 50 15.60 24.06 9.61
N PHE A 51 16.53 24.18 8.65
CA PHE A 51 16.17 24.37 7.25
C PHE A 51 15.79 23.04 6.59
N ALA A 52 16.48 21.93 6.88
CA ALA A 52 16.10 20.61 6.37
C ALA A 52 14.80 20.06 7.01
N ALA A 53 14.26 20.73 8.04
CA ALA A 53 12.92 20.48 8.59
C ALA A 53 11.86 21.47 8.09
N SER A 54 12.26 22.51 7.35
CA SER A 54 11.31 23.47 6.75
C SER A 54 10.67 22.91 5.49
N GLY A 55 9.46 23.37 5.16
CA GLY A 55 8.78 22.97 3.92
C GLY A 55 9.63 23.21 2.66
N GLU A 56 10.33 24.36 2.57
CA GLU A 56 11.22 24.66 1.44
C GLU A 56 12.43 23.71 1.34
N GLY A 57 13.01 23.37 2.50
CA GLY A 57 14.12 22.42 2.57
C GLY A 57 13.67 21.01 2.18
N LEU A 58 12.51 20.57 2.67
CA LEU A 58 11.91 19.28 2.31
C LEU A 58 11.61 19.21 0.81
N GLU A 59 10.97 20.23 0.23
CA GLU A 59 10.70 20.29 -1.21
C GLU A 59 11.97 20.30 -2.07
N THR A 60 13.04 20.90 -1.56
CA THR A 60 14.34 20.84 -2.23
C THR A 60 14.89 19.43 -2.19
N MET A 61 14.90 18.79 -1.01
CA MET A 61 15.35 17.41 -0.84
C MET A 61 14.53 16.41 -1.67
N ARG A 62 13.20 16.60 -1.78
CA ARG A 62 12.33 15.76 -2.61
C ARG A 62 12.79 15.69 -4.07
N SER A 63 13.33 16.80 -4.59
CA SER A 63 13.80 16.89 -5.97
C SER A 63 15.22 16.37 -6.23
N LEU A 64 15.92 15.87 -5.20
CA LEU A 64 17.27 15.32 -5.34
C LEU A 64 17.20 13.82 -5.65
N PRO A 65 17.89 13.32 -6.70
CA PRO A 65 17.94 11.91 -7.06
C PRO A 65 18.92 11.16 -6.16
N MET A 66 18.65 11.12 -4.86
CA MET A 66 19.51 10.52 -3.84
C MET A 66 18.91 9.27 -3.19
N PHE A 67 17.62 9.04 -3.39
CA PHE A 67 16.89 7.92 -2.79
C PHE A 67 17.13 6.65 -3.60
N THR A 68 17.32 5.54 -2.91
CA THR A 68 17.48 4.23 -3.55
C THR A 68 16.10 3.59 -3.72
N ALA A 69 15.69 3.31 -4.94
CA ALA A 69 14.55 2.44 -5.21
C ALA A 69 14.93 0.97 -4.93
N ALA A 70 13.94 0.10 -4.72
CA ALA A 70 14.17 -1.32 -4.41
C ALA A 70 14.94 -2.07 -5.51
N ASN A 71 14.91 -1.57 -6.76
CA ASN A 71 15.70 -2.07 -7.89
C ASN A 71 17.16 -1.55 -7.91
N GLY A 72 17.56 -0.73 -6.93
CA GLY A 72 18.89 -0.12 -6.84
C GLY A 72 19.04 1.22 -7.57
N GLU A 73 18.01 1.66 -8.32
CA GLU A 73 18.04 2.92 -9.05
C GLU A 73 18.01 4.13 -8.12
N LYS A 74 18.72 5.20 -8.48
CA LYS A 74 18.70 6.46 -7.74
C LYS A 74 17.63 7.40 -8.28
N VAL A 75 16.60 7.62 -7.48
CA VAL A 75 15.38 8.36 -7.85
C VAL A 75 15.18 9.61 -6.98
N ASP A 76 14.38 10.55 -7.49
CA ASP A 76 13.86 11.69 -6.71
C ASP A 76 12.40 11.46 -6.33
N VAL A 77 12.02 11.81 -5.10
CA VAL A 77 10.66 11.56 -4.57
C VAL A 77 9.65 12.65 -4.95
N ALA A 78 10.07 13.67 -5.70
CA ALA A 78 9.17 14.66 -6.28
C ALA A 78 8.52 14.16 -7.57
N SER A 79 9.11 13.18 -8.23
CA SER A 79 8.68 12.71 -9.56
C SER A 79 7.49 11.75 -9.57
N GLY A 80 7.11 11.18 -8.42
CA GLY A 80 6.07 10.16 -8.35
C GLY A 80 5.61 9.85 -6.93
N GLU A 81 4.75 8.85 -6.81
CA GLU A 81 4.34 8.30 -5.52
C GLU A 81 5.35 7.24 -5.09
N TYR A 82 5.92 7.43 -3.90
CA TYR A 82 6.92 6.54 -3.34
C TYR A 82 6.49 6.07 -1.96
N VAL A 83 6.86 4.84 -1.63
CA VAL A 83 6.55 4.21 -0.34
C VAL A 83 7.77 3.43 0.16
N THR A 84 7.85 3.20 1.46
CA THR A 84 8.80 2.26 2.06
C THR A 84 8.04 1.08 2.65
N CYS A 85 8.68 -0.09 2.71
CA CYS A 85 8.07 -1.29 3.29
C CYS A 85 9.07 -1.97 4.24
N PRO A 86 8.77 -2.06 5.55
CA PRO A 86 9.61 -2.76 6.51
C PRO A 86 9.75 -4.25 6.16
N PRO A 87 10.87 -4.89 6.56
CA PRO A 87 11.00 -6.33 6.43
C PRO A 87 9.95 -7.04 7.31
N GLY A 88 9.32 -8.09 6.76
CA GLY A 88 8.33 -8.90 7.48
C GLY A 88 6.88 -8.46 7.29
N VAL A 89 6.61 -7.42 6.49
CA VAL A 89 5.25 -7.08 6.05
C VAL A 89 4.72 -8.18 5.13
N ALA A 90 3.50 -8.62 5.38
CA ALA A 90 2.86 -9.66 4.57
C ALA A 90 2.51 -9.13 3.17
N PHE A 91 2.56 -10.01 2.18
CA PHE A 91 2.29 -9.70 0.79
C PHE A 91 3.23 -8.65 0.18
N ALA A 92 4.41 -8.42 0.78
CA ALA A 92 5.40 -7.48 0.26
C ALA A 92 5.84 -7.84 -1.17
N GLU A 93 5.74 -9.11 -1.58
CA GLU A 93 5.99 -9.54 -2.96
C GLU A 93 5.04 -8.88 -3.98
N THR A 94 3.83 -8.48 -3.57
CA THR A 94 2.89 -7.74 -4.44
C THR A 94 3.40 -6.35 -4.80
N LEU A 95 4.28 -5.78 -3.97
CA LEU A 95 4.93 -4.49 -4.20
C LEU A 95 5.94 -4.54 -5.34
N SER A 96 6.40 -5.73 -5.78
CA SER A 96 7.27 -5.86 -6.96
C SER A 96 6.64 -5.29 -8.24
N ARG A 97 5.30 -5.26 -8.30
CA ARG A 97 4.53 -4.66 -9.40
C ARG A 97 4.43 -3.13 -9.28
N PHE A 98 4.73 -2.59 -8.10
CA PHE A 98 4.73 -1.16 -7.82
C PHE A 98 6.16 -0.61 -8.00
N GLY A 99 6.36 0.20 -9.03
CA GLY A 99 7.69 0.79 -9.33
C GLY A 99 8.17 1.84 -8.31
N GLY A 100 7.30 2.25 -7.37
CA GLY A 100 7.57 3.32 -6.40
C GLY A 100 8.07 2.84 -5.03
N VAL A 101 8.63 1.63 -4.91
CA VAL A 101 9.16 1.15 -3.62
C VAL A 101 10.58 1.66 -3.41
N LEU A 102 10.81 2.38 -2.32
CA LEU A 102 12.15 2.78 -1.87
C LEU A 102 12.74 1.75 -0.92
N GLU A 103 14.07 1.70 -0.88
CA GLU A 103 14.84 0.93 0.09
C GLU A 103 14.47 1.35 1.51
N HIS A 104 13.99 0.39 2.31
CA HIS A 104 13.66 0.63 3.70
C HIS A 104 14.93 0.79 4.54
N ARG A 105 15.03 1.93 5.24
CA ARG A 105 16.14 2.25 6.15
C ARG A 105 15.58 2.75 7.47
N ALA A 106 15.63 1.92 8.51
CA ALA A 106 15.06 2.24 9.82
C ALA A 106 15.62 3.55 10.42
N SER A 107 16.90 3.84 10.21
CA SER A 107 17.56 5.08 10.66
C SER A 107 17.08 6.35 9.95
N SER A 108 16.36 6.22 8.84
CA SER A 108 15.89 7.34 8.00
C SER A 108 14.37 7.43 7.93
N ARG A 109 13.66 6.69 8.79
CA ARG A 109 12.19 6.66 8.84
C ARG A 109 11.58 8.05 9.02
N ASP A 110 12.13 8.84 9.93
CA ASP A 110 11.65 10.20 10.21
C ASP A 110 11.82 11.12 9.00
N LEU A 111 12.95 11.00 8.29
CA LEU A 111 13.19 11.76 7.06
C LEU A 111 12.18 11.35 5.96
N TYR A 112 11.95 10.06 5.76
CA TYR A 112 10.95 9.60 4.79
C TYR A 112 9.55 10.12 5.13
N ALA A 113 9.14 10.06 6.40
CA ALA A 113 7.86 10.59 6.85
C ALA A 113 7.74 12.10 6.59
N ALA A 114 8.79 12.88 6.90
CA ALA A 114 8.82 14.32 6.64
C ALA A 114 8.77 14.66 5.13
N LEU A 115 9.33 13.79 4.29
CA LEU A 115 9.25 13.89 2.83
C LEU A 115 7.93 13.37 2.27
N GLY A 116 6.97 12.96 3.12
CA GLY A 116 5.67 12.43 2.68
C GLY A 116 5.76 11.06 2.00
N VAL A 117 6.80 10.28 2.29
CA VAL A 117 6.95 8.89 1.85
C VAL A 117 6.44 7.99 2.98
N PRO A 118 5.23 7.43 2.88
CA PRO A 118 4.67 6.59 3.93
C PRO A 118 5.42 5.25 4.04
N GLU A 119 5.42 4.70 5.25
CA GLU A 119 5.84 3.34 5.53
C GLU A 119 4.61 2.44 5.53
N LEU A 120 4.56 1.45 4.64
CA LEU A 120 3.41 0.57 4.49
C LEU A 120 3.37 -0.47 5.61
N SER A 121 2.21 -0.58 6.24
CA SER A 121 1.86 -1.69 7.13
C SER A 121 1.24 -2.86 6.35
N ASP A 122 1.01 -3.99 7.02
CA ASP A 122 0.22 -5.10 6.45
C ASP A 122 -1.16 -4.61 5.96
N ALA A 123 -1.81 -3.71 6.71
CA ALA A 123 -3.11 -3.17 6.34
C ALA A 123 -3.03 -2.31 5.07
N ASP A 124 -2.00 -1.48 4.94
CA ASP A 124 -1.79 -0.67 3.74
C ASP A 124 -1.53 -1.55 2.51
N VAL A 125 -0.69 -2.57 2.64
CA VAL A 125 -0.41 -3.49 1.52
C VAL A 125 -1.67 -4.24 1.12
N LEU A 126 -2.42 -4.74 2.11
CA LEU A 126 -3.70 -5.40 1.87
C LEU A 126 -4.70 -4.46 1.20
N ALA A 127 -4.85 -3.23 1.67
CA ALA A 127 -5.83 -2.28 1.16
C ALA A 127 -5.51 -1.82 -0.28
N ARG A 128 -4.23 -1.55 -0.57
CA ARG A 128 -3.80 -0.96 -1.85
C ARG A 128 -3.55 -1.98 -2.94
N PHE A 129 -3.04 -3.16 -2.60
CA PHE A 129 -2.54 -4.13 -3.60
C PHE A 129 -3.30 -5.44 -3.59
N VAL A 130 -3.64 -5.97 -2.41
CA VAL A 130 -4.29 -7.29 -2.30
C VAL A 130 -5.79 -7.19 -2.55
N ALA A 131 -6.51 -6.36 -1.78
CA ALA A 131 -7.97 -6.26 -1.85
C ALA A 131 -8.48 -5.94 -3.27
N PRO A 132 -7.91 -4.97 -4.01
CA PRO A 132 -8.36 -4.69 -5.38
C PRO A 132 -8.11 -5.83 -6.37
N SER A 133 -7.15 -6.72 -6.07
CA SER A 133 -6.79 -7.84 -6.96
C SER A 133 -7.41 -9.18 -6.56
N LEU A 134 -8.14 -9.26 -5.43
CA LEU A 134 -8.75 -10.51 -4.95
C LEU A 134 -9.61 -11.20 -6.02
N ARG A 135 -10.34 -10.43 -6.83
CA ARG A 135 -11.20 -10.97 -7.89
C ARG A 135 -10.40 -11.75 -8.94
N ASP A 136 -9.27 -11.20 -9.35
CA ASP A 136 -8.46 -11.69 -10.46
C ASP A 136 -7.34 -12.64 -9.99
N MET A 137 -7.19 -12.82 -8.67
CA MET A 137 -6.27 -13.78 -8.09
C MET A 137 -6.72 -15.22 -8.34
N ALA A 138 -5.74 -16.12 -8.49
CA ALA A 138 -5.99 -17.56 -8.49
C ALA A 138 -6.74 -17.97 -7.19
N PRO A 139 -7.65 -18.97 -7.25
CA PRO A 139 -8.48 -19.37 -6.10
C PRO A 139 -7.68 -19.66 -4.83
N GLU A 140 -6.55 -20.37 -4.95
CA GLU A 140 -5.68 -20.66 -3.81
C GLU A 140 -5.05 -19.40 -3.19
N ALA A 141 -4.52 -18.50 -4.02
CA ALA A 141 -3.91 -17.25 -3.56
C ALA A 141 -4.95 -16.34 -2.90
N ARG A 142 -6.17 -16.29 -3.45
CA ARG A 142 -7.32 -15.57 -2.86
C ARG A 142 -7.68 -16.16 -1.49
N ARG A 143 -7.80 -17.49 -1.39
CA ARG A 143 -8.09 -18.19 -0.13
C ARG A 143 -7.04 -17.88 0.93
N ASP A 144 -5.76 -17.94 0.58
CA ASP A 144 -4.66 -17.71 1.52
C ASP A 144 -4.62 -16.25 2.00
N ALA A 145 -4.87 -15.29 1.09
CA ALA A 145 -5.02 -13.88 1.43
C ALA A 145 -6.18 -13.65 2.41
N LEU A 146 -7.35 -14.22 2.15
CA LEU A 146 -8.53 -14.11 3.02
C LEU A 146 -8.31 -14.82 4.36
N ALA A 147 -7.63 -15.96 4.37
CA ALA A 147 -7.26 -16.67 5.60
C ALA A 147 -6.32 -15.82 6.47
N TYR A 148 -5.37 -15.10 5.85
CA TYR A 148 -4.52 -14.15 6.54
C TYR A 148 -5.33 -13.01 7.16
N VAL A 149 -6.24 -12.38 6.39
CA VAL A 149 -7.11 -11.31 6.88
C VAL A 149 -7.94 -11.80 8.07
N ARG A 150 -8.57 -12.97 7.95
CA ARG A 150 -9.38 -13.56 9.03
C ARG A 150 -8.55 -13.83 10.28
N LYS A 151 -7.37 -14.45 10.14
CA LYS A 151 -6.47 -14.76 11.27
C LYS A 151 -6.03 -13.49 12.01
N HIS A 152 -5.83 -12.41 11.27
CA HIS A 152 -5.31 -11.15 11.81
C HIS A 152 -6.37 -10.05 11.95
N TRP A 153 -7.67 -10.39 11.84
CA TRP A 153 -8.75 -9.42 11.79
C TRP A 153 -8.76 -8.48 13.01
N HIS A 154 -8.44 -9.01 14.20
CA HIS A 154 -8.38 -8.26 15.45
C HIS A 154 -7.49 -7.01 15.40
N ARG A 155 -6.41 -7.02 14.61
CA ARG A 155 -5.48 -5.89 14.44
C ARG A 155 -5.71 -5.10 13.14
N LEU A 156 -6.43 -5.69 12.18
CA LEU A 156 -6.68 -5.10 10.87
C LEU A 156 -7.99 -4.29 10.82
N ARG A 157 -8.98 -4.64 11.65
CA ARG A 157 -10.33 -4.05 11.62
C ARG A 157 -10.40 -2.56 11.92
N ASP A 158 -9.40 -2.02 12.62
CA ASP A 158 -9.34 -0.60 12.99
C ASP A 158 -8.80 0.26 11.82
N ASP A 159 -8.29 -0.38 10.76
CA ASP A 159 -7.83 0.31 9.55
C ASP A 159 -9.02 0.57 8.59
N ASP A 160 -9.51 1.80 8.64
CA ASP A 160 -10.59 2.32 7.80
C ASP A 160 -10.36 2.11 6.29
N PRO A 161 -9.18 2.43 5.72
CA PRO A 161 -8.88 2.17 4.31
C PRO A 161 -9.01 0.71 3.91
N LEU A 162 -8.47 -0.21 4.73
CA LEU A 162 -8.58 -1.65 4.49
C LEU A 162 -10.02 -2.13 4.55
N CYS A 163 -10.79 -1.71 5.57
CA CYS A 163 -12.20 -2.09 5.70
C CYS A 163 -13.02 -1.63 4.49
N ARG A 164 -12.79 -0.41 3.98
CA ARG A 164 -13.42 0.06 2.74
C ARG A 164 -12.99 -0.74 1.52
N ALA A 165 -11.69 -1.01 1.39
CA ALA A 165 -11.15 -1.77 0.27
C ALA A 165 -11.71 -3.20 0.23
N LEU A 166 -11.76 -3.89 1.38
CA LEU A 166 -12.36 -5.22 1.50
C LEU A 166 -13.88 -5.18 1.27
N GLY A 167 -14.59 -4.17 1.78
CA GLY A 167 -16.03 -4.03 1.55
C GLY A 167 -16.40 -3.86 0.07
N ALA A 168 -15.54 -3.22 -0.71
CA ALA A 168 -15.72 -3.02 -2.16
C ALA A 168 -15.12 -4.15 -3.02
N ALA A 169 -14.19 -4.94 -2.48
CA ALA A 169 -13.51 -5.99 -3.23
C ALA A 169 -14.45 -7.17 -3.53
N LYS A 170 -14.40 -7.69 -4.75
CA LYS A 170 -15.23 -8.81 -5.20
C LYS A 170 -14.53 -10.14 -4.95
N PHE A 171 -14.94 -10.83 -3.90
CA PHE A 171 -14.36 -12.12 -3.53
C PHE A 171 -15.37 -13.07 -2.86
N VAL A 172 -16.63 -12.65 -2.73
CA VAL A 172 -17.67 -13.43 -2.06
C VAL A 172 -18.49 -14.19 -3.09
N ASP A 173 -18.46 -15.51 -3.00
CA ASP A 173 -19.33 -16.41 -3.75
C ASP A 173 -20.78 -16.28 -3.27
N VAL A 174 -21.72 -16.24 -4.20
CA VAL A 174 -23.15 -16.09 -3.90
C VAL A 174 -23.90 -17.41 -4.08
N LEU A 175 -24.92 -17.65 -3.24
CA LEU A 175 -25.82 -18.79 -3.40
C LEU A 175 -26.59 -18.69 -4.73
N ARG A 176 -26.48 -19.71 -5.57
CA ARG A 176 -27.37 -19.93 -6.72
C ARG A 176 -28.61 -20.70 -6.24
N ASP A 177 -29.79 -20.32 -6.76
CA ASP A 177 -31.09 -20.91 -6.37
C ASP A 177 -31.46 -22.13 -7.24
N ASP A 178 -30.49 -22.64 -8.00
CA ASP A 178 -30.65 -23.81 -8.82
C ASP A 178 -30.70 -25.02 -7.87
N GLY A 179 -31.91 -25.51 -7.59
CA GLY A 179 -32.21 -26.65 -6.73
C GLY A 179 -31.65 -28.01 -7.20
N GLY A 180 -30.36 -28.05 -7.55
CA GLY A 180 -29.60 -29.27 -7.72
C GLY A 180 -28.96 -29.65 -6.39
N GLU A 181 -29.34 -30.83 -5.89
CA GLU A 181 -28.50 -31.63 -5.01
C GLU A 181 -27.17 -31.88 -5.76
N GLY A 182 -26.23 -30.94 -5.63
CA GLY A 182 -24.86 -31.11 -6.07
C GLY A 182 -24.07 -31.64 -4.91
N ASP A 183 -23.69 -32.92 -5.00
CA ASP A 183 -22.86 -33.61 -4.03
C ASP A 183 -21.63 -32.78 -3.64
N ASP A 184 -21.36 -32.82 -2.34
CA ASP A 184 -20.08 -32.51 -1.71
C ASP A 184 -18.99 -33.39 -2.35
N ASP A 185 -18.37 -32.92 -3.44
CA ASP A 185 -17.08 -33.40 -3.88
C ASP A 185 -16.21 -32.19 -4.27
N GLY A 186 -15.08 -32.06 -3.59
CA GLY A 186 -14.19 -30.91 -3.64
C GLY A 186 -13.51 -30.72 -4.99
N GLY A 187 -14.23 -30.15 -5.96
CA GLY A 187 -13.69 -29.70 -7.24
C GLY A 187 -13.37 -28.21 -7.25
N ASP A 188 -12.09 -27.88 -7.33
CA ASP A 188 -11.48 -26.55 -7.53
C ASP A 188 -11.75 -25.96 -8.94
N ASP A 189 -12.88 -26.28 -9.58
CA ASP A 189 -13.23 -25.84 -10.94
C ASP A 189 -14.44 -24.91 -10.90
N ASP A 190 -14.23 -23.67 -10.45
CA ASP A 190 -15.26 -22.63 -10.43
C ASP A 190 -14.90 -21.44 -11.32
N ASP A 191 -14.86 -21.71 -12.63
CA ASP A 191 -14.78 -20.71 -13.70
C ASP A 191 -16.14 -20.01 -13.96
N GLY A 192 -17.13 -20.19 -13.07
CA GLY A 192 -18.53 -19.83 -13.33
C GLY A 192 -19.25 -19.05 -12.24
N VAL A 193 -18.77 -18.96 -10.99
CA VAL A 193 -19.47 -18.22 -9.93
C VAL A 193 -19.18 -16.72 -10.00
N GLU A 194 -20.27 -15.95 -9.96
CA GLU A 194 -20.19 -14.50 -9.88
C GLU A 194 -19.70 -14.08 -8.49
N LEU A 195 -18.45 -13.59 -8.43
CA LEU A 195 -17.91 -12.97 -7.22
C LEU A 195 -18.54 -11.60 -7.00
N LYS A 196 -19.17 -11.42 -5.84
CA LYS A 196 -19.70 -10.12 -5.39
C LYS A 196 -18.86 -9.51 -4.29
N SER A 197 -19.04 -8.22 -4.09
CA SER A 197 -18.44 -7.51 -2.96
C SER A 197 -19.27 -7.70 -1.69
N PRO A 198 -18.64 -7.77 -0.50
CA PRO A 198 -19.37 -7.81 0.76
C PRO A 198 -20.36 -6.64 0.92
N GLY A 199 -20.05 -5.46 0.39
CA GLY A 199 -20.92 -4.28 0.42
C GLY A 199 -22.16 -4.38 -0.48
N GLU A 200 -22.20 -5.33 -1.43
CA GLU A 200 -23.37 -5.59 -2.29
C GLU A 200 -24.30 -6.67 -1.70
N LEU A 201 -23.95 -7.27 -0.56
CA LEU A 201 -24.65 -8.42 0.02
C LEU A 201 -25.31 -8.06 1.35
N TYR A 202 -26.42 -8.73 1.63
CA TYR A 202 -27.11 -8.63 2.91
C TYR A 202 -26.67 -9.73 3.87
N ASP A 203 -26.79 -9.43 5.16
CA ASP A 203 -26.57 -10.42 6.21
C ASP A 203 -27.74 -11.41 6.26
N PRO A 204 -27.51 -12.71 6.02
CA PRO A 204 -28.55 -13.72 6.05
C PRO A 204 -29.12 -13.97 7.46
N GLU A 205 -28.43 -13.53 8.53
CA GLU A 205 -28.91 -13.66 9.92
C GLU A 205 -29.98 -12.61 10.28
N VAL A 206 -30.12 -11.55 9.47
CA VAL A 206 -31.18 -10.54 9.68
C VAL A 206 -32.50 -11.09 9.12
N GLU A 207 -33.34 -11.64 10.01
CA GLU A 207 -34.61 -12.29 9.66
C GLU A 207 -35.51 -11.44 8.75
N LEU A 208 -35.55 -10.13 8.97
CA LEU A 208 -36.32 -9.20 8.12
C LEU A 208 -35.79 -9.16 6.68
N LEU A 209 -34.47 -9.08 6.49
CA LEU A 209 -33.87 -9.07 5.15
C LEU A 209 -34.05 -10.43 4.48
N ALA A 210 -33.85 -11.52 5.22
CA ALA A 210 -34.11 -12.88 4.74
C ALA A 210 -35.57 -13.08 4.31
N ALA A 211 -36.53 -12.46 4.99
CA ALA A 211 -37.95 -12.50 4.61
C ALA A 211 -38.27 -11.65 3.37
N VAL A 212 -37.70 -10.45 3.26
CA VAL A 212 -37.93 -9.51 2.14
C VAL A 212 -37.32 -10.03 0.83
N PHE A 213 -36.12 -10.60 0.90
CA PHE A 213 -35.37 -11.10 -0.26
C PHE A 213 -35.54 -12.61 -0.49
N ARG A 214 -36.57 -13.23 0.12
CA ARG A 214 -36.85 -14.66 -0.04
C ARG A 214 -37.09 -15.01 -1.52
N GLY A 215 -36.35 -15.97 -2.04
CA GLY A 215 -36.44 -16.39 -3.45
C GLY A 215 -35.68 -15.49 -4.44
N GLN A 216 -34.88 -14.54 -3.95
CA GLN A 216 -33.94 -13.80 -4.79
C GLN A 216 -32.53 -14.39 -4.65
N SER A 217 -31.99 -14.93 -5.73
CA SER A 217 -30.59 -15.32 -5.83
C SER A 217 -29.70 -14.08 -5.95
N GLY A 218 -28.44 -14.17 -5.55
CA GLY A 218 -27.53 -13.02 -5.71
C GLY A 218 -27.50 -12.03 -4.54
N CYS A 219 -28.38 -12.13 -3.54
CA CYS A 219 -28.55 -11.13 -2.48
C CYS A 219 -27.82 -11.46 -1.17
N PHE A 220 -27.46 -12.74 -0.96
CA PHE A 220 -26.83 -13.23 0.26
C PHE A 220 -25.53 -13.97 -0.08
N PRO A 221 -24.52 -13.95 0.80
CA PRO A 221 -23.32 -14.73 0.60
C PRO A 221 -23.62 -16.24 0.67
N SER A 222 -22.77 -17.06 0.04
CA SER A 222 -22.89 -18.52 0.14
C SER A 222 -22.64 -19.03 1.57
N ARG A 223 -23.06 -20.27 1.88
CA ARG A 223 -22.91 -20.86 3.22
C ARG A 223 -21.46 -20.90 3.75
N LYS A 224 -20.46 -20.86 2.85
CA LYS A 224 -19.04 -20.79 3.22
C LYS A 224 -18.67 -19.53 4.02
N TRP A 225 -19.50 -18.49 3.95
CA TRP A 225 -19.33 -17.21 4.63
C TRP A 225 -20.21 -17.05 5.88
N SER A 226 -20.94 -18.10 6.26
CA SER A 226 -21.78 -18.12 7.45
C SER A 226 -20.96 -17.85 8.73
N THR A 227 -21.50 -17.01 9.60
CA THR A 227 -20.97 -16.72 10.94
C THR A 227 -21.26 -17.82 11.97
N ARG A 228 -22.20 -18.74 11.67
CA ARG A 228 -22.39 -19.97 12.44
C ARG A 228 -21.55 -21.11 11.85
N ALA A 229 -20.66 -21.65 12.69
CA ALA A 229 -19.95 -22.92 12.48
C ALA A 229 -20.83 -24.11 12.87
#